data_AF-A0A534S471-F1
#
_entry.id   AF-A0A534S471-F1
#
_cell.length_a   1.000
_cell.length_b   1.000
_cell.length_c   1.000
_cell.angle_alpha   90.00
_cell.angle_beta   90.00
_cell.angle_gamma   90.00
#
_symmetry.space_group_name_H-M   'P 1'
#
loop_
_entity.id
_entity.type
_entity.pdbx_description
1 polymer ?
#
loop_
_entity_poly.entity_id
_entity_poly.type
_entity_poly.pdbx_seq_one_letter_code
_entity_poly.pdbx_strand_id
1 'polypeptide(L)'
;MFTSIAFLDGVFAERADGTLEFHAAAPPSDEDVARLLAAIRRVLRLLARRGLATEDAPDVDPLAEEFPALAGISSAAVQGRVALGARAGARVIQIRREPDAPWVTSRDPRQAHLDGFDLHAEITAEADDRARLERLARYVLRPPVAQERLALTPEGQVLLTLKAEWADGTTHLLFEPIEFLEKLAALTPRPRIPQRQPSRSLRPLRKSRARAPPIAALNRWGSRLPRRLPPRADRAPPRSPATVPSP
;
A
#
# COMPACT_ATOMS: atom_id res chain seq x y z
N MET A 1 5.73 2.55 6.77
CA MET A 1 4.41 3.19 6.92
C MET A 1 3.64 2.97 5.62
N PHE A 2 2.59 2.13 5.61
CA PHE A 2 1.84 1.83 4.39
C PHE A 2 0.64 2.77 4.27
N THR A 3 0.80 3.89 3.58
CA THR A 3 -0.33 4.74 3.20
C THR A 3 -1.00 4.11 1.99
N SER A 4 -2.13 3.43 2.19
CA SER A 4 -2.93 2.90 1.08
C SER A 4 -3.84 4.00 0.55
N ILE A 5 -3.70 4.33 -0.74
CA ILE A 5 -4.47 5.38 -1.41
C ILE A 5 -5.31 4.71 -2.50
N ALA A 6 -6.60 5.02 -2.55
CA ALA A 6 -7.48 4.67 -3.66
C ALA A 6 -7.80 5.93 -4.48
N PHE A 7 -7.77 5.81 -5.80
CA PHE A 7 -8.08 6.89 -6.73
C PHE A 7 -8.97 6.36 -7.86
N LEU A 8 -9.64 7.28 -8.56
CA LEU A 8 -10.45 6.96 -9.75
C LEU A 8 -9.52 6.78 -10.95
N ASP A 9 -9.73 5.70 -11.69
CA ASP A 9 -8.95 5.35 -12.88
C ASP A 9 -9.55 5.98 -14.15
N GLY A 10 -9.63 7.31 -14.15
CA GLY A 10 -10.23 8.07 -15.25
C GLY A 10 -10.67 9.47 -14.85
N VAL A 11 -11.31 10.17 -15.77
CA VAL A 11 -11.74 11.57 -15.61
C VAL A 11 -13.21 11.74 -15.97
N PHE A 12 -13.89 12.68 -15.31
CA PHE A 12 -15.22 13.11 -15.75
C PHE A 12 -15.08 14.33 -16.67
N ALA A 13 -15.75 14.29 -17.83
CA ALA A 13 -15.87 15.42 -18.74
C ALA A 13 -17.33 15.86 -18.85
N GLU A 14 -17.56 17.17 -18.95
CA GLU A 14 -18.90 17.73 -19.16
C GLU A 14 -19.22 17.72 -20.67
N ARG A 15 -20.35 17.12 -21.05
CA ARG A 15 -20.88 17.12 -22.40
C ARG A 15 -21.56 18.45 -22.73
N ALA A 16 -21.81 18.69 -24.01
CA ALA A 16 -22.50 19.88 -24.50
C ALA A 16 -23.92 20.09 -23.91
N ASP A 17 -24.55 19.02 -23.43
CA ASP A 17 -25.86 19.05 -22.75
C ASP A 17 -25.77 19.28 -21.23
N GLY A 18 -24.56 19.49 -20.68
CA GLY A 18 -24.30 19.70 -19.26
C GLY A 18 -24.27 18.42 -18.43
N THR A 19 -24.33 17.23 -19.04
CA THR A 19 -24.17 15.94 -18.35
C THR A 19 -22.69 15.60 -18.15
N LEU A 20 -22.37 14.87 -17.08
CA LEU A 20 -21.00 14.39 -16.81
C LEU A 20 -20.85 12.95 -17.34
N GLU A 21 -19.86 12.75 -18.21
CA GLU A 21 -19.46 11.44 -18.71
C GLU A 21 -18.12 11.02 -18.10
N PHE A 22 -18.02 9.76 -17.68
CA PHE A 22 -16.76 9.19 -17.21
C PHE A 22 -15.97 8.60 -18.37
N HIS A 23 -14.74 9.06 -18.54
CA HIS A 23 -13.77 8.51 -19.48
C HIS A 23 -12.73 7.71 -18.69
N ALA A 24 -12.85 6.37 -18.76
CA ALA A 24 -11.90 5.46 -18.13
C ALA A 24 -10.52 5.60 -18.78
N ALA A 25 -9.48 5.58 -17.95
CA ALA A 25 -8.11 5.50 -18.46
C ALA A 25 -7.86 4.11 -19.07
N ALA A 26 -7.01 4.04 -20.09
CA ALA A 26 -6.53 2.75 -20.55
C ALA A 26 -5.63 2.12 -19.46
N PRO A 27 -5.73 0.80 -19.21
CA PRO A 27 -4.87 0.15 -18.24
C PRO A 27 -3.40 0.33 -18.65
N PRO A 28 -2.48 0.58 -17.71
CA PRO A 28 -1.06 0.72 -18.03
C PRO A 28 -0.49 -0.60 -18.52
N SER A 29 0.45 -0.53 -19.47
CA SER A 29 1.24 -1.71 -19.84
C SER A 29 2.37 -1.97 -18.84
N ASP A 30 2.96 -3.17 -18.86
CA ASP A 30 4.15 -3.49 -18.06
C ASP A 30 5.29 -2.51 -18.33
N GLU A 31 5.44 -2.07 -19.58
CA GLU A 31 6.43 -1.08 -19.98
C GLU A 31 6.15 0.29 -19.36
N ASP A 32 4.88 0.71 -19.28
CA ASP A 32 4.50 1.99 -18.65
C ASP A 32 4.82 1.98 -17.15
N VAL A 33 4.54 0.87 -16.47
CA VAL A 33 4.87 0.69 -15.04
C VAL A 33 6.38 0.74 -14.82
N ALA A 34 7.16 0.04 -15.64
CA ALA A 34 8.62 0.06 -15.57
C ALA A 34 9.20 1.46 -15.85
N ARG A 35 8.67 2.16 -16.87
CA ARG A 35 9.09 3.51 -17.25
C ARG A 35 8.79 4.51 -16.14
N LEU A 36 7.62 4.42 -15.50
CA LEU A 36 7.25 5.24 -14.36
C LEU A 36 8.20 5.02 -13.18
N LEU A 37 8.49 3.76 -12.84
CA LEU A 37 9.40 3.44 -11.75
C LEU A 37 10.82 3.99 -12.02
N ALA A 38 11.32 3.85 -13.25
CA ALA A 38 12.59 4.44 -13.66
C ALA A 38 12.59 5.97 -13.58
N ALA A 39 11.48 6.63 -13.96
CA ALA A 39 11.34 8.08 -13.85
C ALA A 39 11.38 8.54 -12.37
N ILE A 40 10.66 7.84 -11.47
CA ILE A 40 10.71 8.10 -10.02
C ILE A 40 12.15 7.99 -9.51
N ARG A 41 12.87 6.92 -9.87
CA ARG A 41 14.28 6.76 -9.48
C ARG A 41 15.18 7.87 -10.03
N ARG A 42 14.97 8.27 -11.29
CA ARG A 42 15.72 9.38 -11.89
C ARG A 42 15.49 10.69 -11.14
N VAL A 43 14.24 10.98 -10.77
CA VAL A 43 13.90 12.17 -9.97
C VAL A 43 14.57 12.11 -8.60
N LEU A 44 14.49 10.97 -7.90
CA LEU A 44 15.16 10.81 -6.60
C LEU A 44 16.69 11.00 -6.70
N ARG A 45 17.33 10.44 -7.73
CA ARG A 45 18.77 10.65 -7.99
C ARG A 45 19.07 12.12 -8.32
N LEU A 46 18.22 12.79 -9.09
CA LEU A 46 18.37 14.21 -9.41
C LEU A 46 18.26 15.08 -8.15
N LEU A 47 17.27 14.79 -7.30
CA LEU A 47 17.11 15.48 -6.02
C LEU A 47 18.35 15.30 -5.14
N ALA A 48 18.89 14.08 -5.04
CA ALA A 48 20.12 13.82 -4.30
C ALA A 48 21.32 14.60 -4.87
N ARG A 49 21.52 14.57 -6.20
CA ARG A 49 22.60 15.32 -6.87
C ARG A 49 22.49 16.83 -6.67
N ARG A 50 21.28 17.36 -6.54
CA ARG A 50 21.04 18.79 -6.29
C ARG A 50 21.12 19.16 -4.81
N GLY A 51 21.41 18.21 -3.92
CA GLY A 51 21.39 18.44 -2.47
C GLY A 51 19.98 18.76 -1.95
N LEU A 52 18.94 18.32 -2.67
CA LEU A 52 17.53 18.48 -2.31
C LEU A 52 16.90 17.20 -1.76
N ALA A 53 17.54 16.04 -1.97
CA ALA A 53 17.25 14.84 -1.21
C ALA A 53 18.28 14.74 -0.09
N THR A 54 18.04 15.49 0.97
CA THR A 54 18.97 15.59 2.08
C THR A 54 18.45 14.70 3.19
N GLU A 55 19.26 13.74 3.64
CA GLU A 55 19.00 13.02 4.90
C GLU A 55 19.14 13.99 6.12
N ASP A 56 19.80 15.14 5.93
CA ASP A 56 20.18 16.11 6.96
C ASP A 56 19.82 17.58 6.65
N ALA A 57 18.91 17.88 5.71
CA ALA A 57 18.42 19.26 5.61
C ALA A 57 17.45 19.46 6.78
N PRO A 58 17.54 20.57 7.54
CA PRO A 58 16.43 21.02 8.34
C PRO A 58 15.37 21.55 7.37
N ASP A 59 14.81 20.66 6.54
CA ASP A 59 13.42 20.82 6.17
C ASP A 59 12.73 20.71 7.51
N VAL A 60 12.28 21.85 8.00
CA VAL A 60 11.58 21.95 9.25
C VAL A 60 10.31 21.15 9.07
N ASP A 61 10.38 19.84 9.30
CA ASP A 61 9.20 18.98 9.35
C ASP A 61 8.36 19.60 10.46
N PRO A 62 7.18 20.18 10.15
CA PRO A 62 6.37 20.80 11.19
C PRO A 62 6.02 19.80 12.31
N LEU A 63 6.06 18.50 12.01
CA LEU A 63 5.96 17.43 13.02
C LEU A 63 7.17 17.35 13.94
N ALA A 64 8.39 17.54 13.44
CA ALA A 64 9.60 17.51 14.25
C ALA A 64 9.69 18.71 15.20
N GLU A 65 9.15 19.88 14.80
CA GLU A 65 9.01 21.03 15.70
C GLU A 65 7.91 20.85 16.73
N GLU A 66 6.69 20.46 16.31
CA GLU A 66 5.54 20.39 17.21
C GLU A 66 5.59 19.14 18.11
N PHE A 67 6.10 18.02 17.59
CA PHE A 67 6.14 16.71 18.26
C PHE A 67 7.47 15.96 18.02
N PRO A 68 8.61 16.46 18.54
CA PRO A 68 9.94 15.90 18.28
C PRO A 68 10.07 14.41 18.64
N ALA A 69 9.45 13.98 19.75
CA ALA A 69 9.47 12.57 20.15
C ALA A 69 8.72 11.66 19.16
N LEU A 70 7.57 12.11 18.64
CA LEU A 70 6.80 11.36 17.64
C LEU A 70 7.52 11.33 16.29
N ALA A 71 8.20 12.42 15.92
CA ALA A 71 9.05 12.45 14.73
C ALA A 71 10.20 11.44 14.83
N GLY A 72 10.89 11.38 15.98
CA GLY A 72 11.95 10.39 16.24
C GLY A 72 11.43 8.95 16.16
N ILE A 73 10.30 8.65 16.81
CA ILE A 73 9.63 7.34 16.76
C ILE A 73 9.26 6.96 15.32
N SER A 74 8.69 7.91 14.56
CA SER A 74 8.28 7.69 13.17
C SER A 74 9.47 7.42 12.26
N SER A 75 10.55 8.20 12.42
CA SER A 75 11.80 8.03 11.67
C SER A 75 12.43 6.65 11.92
N ALA A 76 12.57 6.26 13.19
CA ALA A 76 13.09 4.95 13.55
C ALA A 76 12.21 3.81 13.00
N ALA A 77 10.88 3.95 13.06
CA ALA A 77 9.95 2.96 12.52
C ALA A 77 10.09 2.79 10.99
N VAL A 78 10.26 3.87 10.24
CA VAL A 78 10.51 3.81 8.78
C VAL A 78 11.81 3.09 8.47
N GLN A 79 12.84 3.30 9.29
CA GLN A 79 14.13 2.64 9.15
C GLN A 79 14.15 1.22 9.73
N GLY A 80 13.04 0.69 10.26
CA GLY A 80 13.02 -0.63 10.92
C GLY A 80 13.93 -0.70 12.15
N ARG A 81 14.12 0.42 12.84
CA ARG A 81 14.92 0.57 14.06
C ARG A 81 14.05 0.86 15.27
N VAL A 82 14.55 0.57 16.46
CA VAL A 82 13.93 0.90 17.75
C VAL A 82 14.25 2.35 18.13
N ALA A 83 13.28 3.11 18.64
CA ALA A 83 13.48 4.50 19.07
C ALA A 83 13.71 4.66 20.58
N LEU A 84 13.06 3.82 21.39
CA LEU A 84 12.95 3.94 22.84
C LEU A 84 13.48 2.68 23.53
N GLY A 85 13.84 2.82 24.80
CA GLY A 85 14.30 1.72 25.66
C GLY A 85 15.78 1.37 25.47
N ALA A 86 16.20 0.28 26.11
CA ALA A 86 17.62 -0.10 26.19
C ALA A 86 18.25 -0.43 24.83
N ARG A 87 17.44 -0.75 23.83
CA ARG A 87 17.87 -1.10 22.47
C ARG A 87 17.66 0.03 21.45
N ALA A 88 17.47 1.28 21.90
CA ALA A 88 17.34 2.42 21.00
C ALA A 88 18.46 2.46 19.94
N GLY A 89 18.09 2.65 18.68
CA GLY A 89 18.98 2.60 17.51
C GLY A 89 19.21 1.21 16.91
N ALA A 90 18.91 0.13 17.64
CA ALA A 90 19.05 -1.23 17.13
C ALA A 90 17.97 -1.58 16.09
N ARG A 91 18.24 -2.59 15.26
CA ARG A 91 17.21 -3.18 14.37
C ARG A 91 16.19 -3.97 15.20
N VAL A 92 14.95 -4.00 14.70
CA VAL A 92 13.91 -4.91 15.19
C VAL A 92 14.39 -6.35 15.06
N ILE A 93 14.14 -7.17 16.08
CA ILE A 93 14.54 -8.58 16.07
C ILE A 93 13.64 -9.35 15.10
N GLN A 94 14.26 -10.07 14.18
CA GLN A 94 13.60 -10.89 13.17
C GLN A 94 13.92 -12.36 13.43
N ILE A 95 12.88 -13.19 13.58
CA ILE A 95 13.02 -14.62 13.86
C ILE A 95 12.99 -15.40 12.55
N ARG A 96 13.92 -16.36 12.41
CA ARG A 96 14.16 -17.18 11.19
C ARG A 96 14.73 -16.39 10.01
N ARG A 97 15.22 -15.18 10.23
CA ARG A 97 15.87 -14.40 9.18
C ARG A 97 17.11 -15.13 8.64
N GLU A 98 17.15 -15.37 7.35
CA GLU A 98 18.32 -15.80 6.59
C GLU A 98 19.02 -14.54 6.03
N PRO A 99 20.21 -14.15 6.53
CA PRO A 99 20.84 -12.87 6.19
C PRO A 99 21.15 -12.69 4.70
N ASP A 100 21.43 -13.80 4.01
CA ASP A 100 21.87 -13.83 2.61
C ASP A 100 20.77 -14.31 1.66
N ALA A 101 19.52 -14.31 2.11
CA ALA A 101 18.40 -14.73 1.29
C ALA A 101 18.28 -13.85 0.03
N PRO A 102 18.04 -14.46 -1.15
CA PRO A 102 17.94 -13.73 -2.39
C PRO A 102 16.71 -12.83 -2.38
N TRP A 103 16.87 -11.62 -2.92
CA TRP A 103 15.73 -10.72 -3.09
C TRP A 103 14.76 -11.30 -4.11
N VAL A 104 13.56 -11.69 -3.65
CA VAL A 104 12.51 -12.20 -4.52
C VAL A 104 11.74 -11.03 -5.12
N THR A 105 11.83 -10.86 -6.44
CA THR A 105 10.95 -9.96 -7.19
C THR A 105 9.80 -10.77 -7.77
N SER A 106 8.56 -10.44 -7.39
CA SER A 106 7.42 -11.01 -8.12
C SER A 106 7.39 -10.42 -9.53
N ARG A 107 7.07 -11.26 -10.51
CA ARG A 107 6.89 -10.88 -11.93
C ARG A 107 5.42 -10.95 -12.30
N ASP A 108 4.55 -10.52 -11.39
CA ASP A 108 3.14 -10.43 -11.69
C ASP A 108 2.90 -9.39 -12.81
N PRO A 109 1.80 -9.53 -13.58
CA PRO A 109 1.43 -8.53 -14.58
C PRO A 109 1.38 -7.12 -13.96
N ARG A 110 1.85 -6.12 -14.70
CA ARG A 110 1.89 -4.70 -14.31
C ARG A 110 2.60 -4.45 -12.99
N GLN A 111 3.64 -5.23 -12.71
CA GLN A 111 4.56 -5.04 -11.60
C GLN A 111 5.95 -4.69 -12.12
N ALA A 112 6.60 -3.71 -11.49
CA ALA A 112 7.99 -3.36 -11.78
C ALA A 112 8.79 -3.26 -10.48
N HIS A 113 10.04 -3.71 -10.55
CA HIS A 113 11.01 -3.61 -9.47
C HIS A 113 12.29 -2.89 -9.94
N LEU A 114 12.82 -1.96 -9.14
CA LEU A 114 14.06 -1.25 -9.43
C LEU A 114 14.70 -0.70 -8.15
N ASP A 115 15.97 -1.03 -7.89
CA ASP A 115 16.75 -0.55 -6.73
C ASP A 115 16.01 -0.67 -5.38
N GLY A 116 15.29 -1.78 -5.12
CA GLY A 116 14.54 -1.96 -3.87
C GLY A 116 13.16 -1.31 -3.84
N PHE A 117 12.74 -0.62 -4.91
CA PHE A 117 11.38 -0.12 -5.07
C PHE A 117 10.52 -1.13 -5.84
N ASP A 118 9.27 -1.29 -5.41
CA ASP A 118 8.27 -2.14 -6.05
C ASP A 118 7.02 -1.30 -6.36
N LEU A 119 6.53 -1.38 -7.60
CA LEU A 119 5.32 -0.73 -8.06
C LEU A 119 4.40 -1.75 -8.72
N HIS A 120 3.19 -1.92 -8.17
CA HIS A 120 2.20 -2.87 -8.65
C HIS A 120 0.89 -2.15 -9.05
N ALA A 121 0.49 -2.27 -10.32
CA ALA A 121 -0.62 -1.53 -10.91
C ALA A 121 -1.78 -2.40 -11.44
N GLU A 122 -1.78 -3.72 -11.20
CA GLU A 122 -2.85 -4.62 -11.71
C GLU A 122 -4.17 -4.52 -10.93
N ILE A 123 -4.18 -3.98 -9.70
CA ILE A 123 -5.38 -3.99 -8.84
C ILE A 123 -6.35 -2.86 -9.25
N THR A 124 -7.34 -3.17 -10.07
CA THR A 124 -8.45 -2.26 -10.42
C THR A 124 -9.79 -2.75 -9.87
N ALA A 125 -10.75 -1.86 -9.62
CA ALA A 125 -12.10 -2.25 -9.21
C ALA A 125 -13.14 -1.50 -10.03
N GLU A 126 -13.98 -2.23 -10.75
CA GLU A 126 -15.09 -1.67 -11.52
C GLU A 126 -16.12 -1.02 -10.60
N ALA A 127 -16.82 0.00 -11.11
CA ALA A 127 -17.76 0.79 -10.32
C ALA A 127 -18.96 -0.03 -9.82
N ASP A 128 -19.36 -1.06 -10.55
CA ASP A 128 -20.47 -1.96 -10.24
C ASP A 128 -20.05 -3.21 -9.45
N ASP A 129 -18.75 -3.53 -9.37
CA ASP A 129 -18.22 -4.62 -8.54
C ASP A 129 -18.16 -4.20 -7.06
N ARG A 130 -19.34 -4.17 -6.44
CA ARG A 130 -19.51 -3.85 -5.02
C ARG A 130 -18.66 -4.72 -4.11
N ALA A 131 -18.50 -6.00 -4.43
CA ALA A 131 -17.72 -6.94 -3.61
C ALA A 131 -16.23 -6.59 -3.64
N ARG A 132 -15.67 -6.21 -4.80
CA ARG A 132 -14.27 -5.81 -4.91
C ARG A 132 -14.02 -4.42 -4.32
N LEU A 133 -14.93 -3.47 -4.50
CA LEU A 133 -14.87 -2.16 -3.83
C LEU A 133 -14.92 -2.30 -2.31
N GLU A 134 -15.77 -3.18 -1.80
CA GLU A 134 -15.85 -3.48 -0.37
C GLU A 134 -14.57 -4.13 0.14
N ARG A 135 -13.98 -5.08 -0.60
CA ARG A 135 -12.66 -5.66 -0.26
C ARG A 135 -11.56 -4.60 -0.23
N LEU A 136 -11.54 -3.69 -1.20
CA LEU A 136 -10.59 -2.57 -1.21
C LEU A 136 -10.83 -1.63 -0.03
N ALA A 137 -12.09 -1.29 0.26
CA ALA A 137 -12.43 -0.46 1.41
C ALA A 137 -11.97 -1.13 2.72
N ARG A 138 -12.28 -2.41 2.94
CA ARG A 138 -11.80 -3.19 4.09
C ARG A 138 -10.28 -3.24 4.16
N TYR A 139 -9.60 -3.40 3.01
CA TYR A 139 -8.14 -3.38 2.95
C TYR A 139 -7.56 -2.04 3.41
N VAL A 140 -8.07 -0.92 2.87
CA VAL A 140 -7.63 0.41 3.30
C VAL A 140 -8.03 0.63 4.76
N LEU A 141 -9.17 0.07 5.23
CA LEU A 141 -9.75 0.20 6.57
C LEU A 141 -9.12 -0.68 7.65
N ARG A 142 -8.29 -1.67 7.29
CA ARG A 142 -7.79 -2.64 8.25
C ARG A 142 -6.92 -1.98 9.33
N PRO A 143 -7.04 -2.40 10.60
CA PRO A 143 -6.05 -2.07 11.62
C PRO A 143 -4.65 -2.51 11.17
N PRO A 144 -3.60 -1.78 11.58
CA PRO A 144 -2.24 -2.06 11.12
C PRO A 144 -1.68 -3.38 11.68
N VAL A 145 -2.22 -3.87 12.79
CA VAL A 145 -1.82 -5.13 13.43
C VAL A 145 -3.07 -5.95 13.76
N ALA A 146 -3.02 -7.24 13.47
CA ALA A 146 -4.07 -8.20 13.80
C ALA A 146 -3.80 -8.79 15.19
N GLN A 147 -4.75 -8.69 16.11
CA GLN A 147 -4.54 -9.10 17.51
C GLN A 147 -4.26 -10.58 17.64
N GLU A 148 -4.90 -11.41 16.80
CA GLU A 148 -4.70 -12.87 16.76
C GLU A 148 -3.28 -13.28 16.35
N ARG A 149 -2.45 -12.35 15.88
CA ARG A 149 -1.04 -12.59 15.54
C ARG A 149 -0.06 -12.12 16.61
N LEU A 150 -0.56 -11.56 17.71
CA LEU A 150 0.25 -11.12 18.84
C LEU A 150 0.23 -12.19 19.93
N ALA A 151 1.41 -12.48 20.48
CA ALA A 151 1.56 -13.32 21.66
C ALA A 151 2.56 -12.66 22.63
N LEU A 152 2.37 -12.91 23.93
CA LEU A 152 3.38 -12.62 24.93
C LEU A 152 4.23 -13.88 25.14
N THR A 153 5.54 -13.70 25.11
CA THR A 153 6.51 -14.74 25.47
C THR A 153 6.58 -14.92 26.99
N PRO A 154 7.07 -16.06 27.50
CA PRO A 154 7.32 -16.27 28.93
C PRO A 154 8.21 -15.19 29.55
N GLU A 155 9.12 -14.62 28.76
CA GLU A 155 10.06 -13.56 29.15
C GLU A 155 9.41 -12.16 29.17
N GLY A 156 8.12 -12.04 28.82
CA GLY A 156 7.38 -10.78 28.83
C GLY A 156 7.52 -9.95 27.54
N GLN A 157 8.20 -10.48 26.52
CA GLN A 157 8.36 -9.84 25.22
C GLN A 157 7.13 -10.05 24.33
N VAL A 158 6.89 -9.14 23.40
CA VAL A 158 5.78 -9.19 22.43
C VAL A 158 6.28 -9.84 21.14
N LEU A 159 5.68 -10.98 20.79
CA LEU A 159 5.92 -11.68 19.52
C LEU A 159 4.79 -11.37 18.53
N LEU A 160 5.16 -10.85 17.36
CA LEU A 160 4.24 -10.61 16.24
C LEU A 160 4.51 -11.63 15.13
N THR A 161 3.53 -12.49 14.86
CA THR A 161 3.56 -13.41 13.73
C THR A 161 3.23 -12.67 12.43
N LEU A 162 4.04 -12.86 11.39
CA LEU A 162 3.81 -12.26 10.09
C LEU A 162 2.67 -12.96 9.36
N LYS A 163 1.91 -12.21 8.53
CA LYS A 163 0.83 -12.80 7.71
C LYS A 163 1.35 -13.85 6.74
N ALA A 164 2.52 -13.58 6.17
CA ALA A 164 3.24 -14.41 5.24
C ALA A 164 4.71 -14.29 5.58
N GLU A 165 5.45 -15.39 5.41
CA GLU A 165 6.90 -15.40 5.49
C GLU A 165 7.48 -14.35 4.54
N TRP A 166 8.46 -13.59 5.02
CA TRP A 166 9.19 -12.65 4.17
C TRP A 166 10.15 -13.38 3.25
N ALA A 167 10.63 -12.69 2.22
CA ALA A 167 11.58 -13.27 1.27
C ALA A 167 12.87 -13.78 1.95
N ASP A 168 13.22 -13.23 3.10
CA ASP A 168 14.37 -13.63 3.90
C ASP A 168 14.08 -14.71 4.95
N GLY A 169 12.96 -15.42 4.83
CA GLY A 169 12.56 -16.46 5.77
C GLY A 169 12.02 -15.93 7.10
N THR A 170 11.98 -14.60 7.31
CA THR A 170 11.45 -14.04 8.54
C THR A 170 9.98 -14.40 8.69
N THR A 171 9.63 -14.97 9.85
CA THR A 171 8.27 -15.40 10.17
C THR A 171 7.66 -14.63 11.34
N HIS A 172 8.50 -14.13 12.24
CA HIS A 172 8.05 -13.40 13.42
C HIS A 172 8.96 -12.20 13.70
N LEU A 173 8.39 -11.17 14.32
CA LEU A 173 9.09 -10.03 14.88
C LEU A 173 8.98 -10.08 16.40
N LEU A 174 10.07 -9.81 17.11
CA LEU A 174 10.12 -9.82 18.56
C LEU A 174 10.46 -8.42 19.08
N PHE A 175 9.73 -7.98 20.11
CA PHE A 175 9.82 -6.64 20.68
C PHE A 175 9.82 -6.70 22.20
N GLU A 176 10.56 -5.81 22.85
CA GLU A 176 10.23 -5.42 24.23
C GLU A 176 8.87 -4.68 24.24
N PRO A 177 8.11 -4.70 25.36
CA PRO A 177 6.79 -4.05 25.42
C PRO A 177 6.82 -2.58 24.99
N ILE A 178 7.84 -1.82 25.40
CA ILE A 178 7.98 -0.41 25.02
C ILE A 178 8.32 -0.23 23.54
N GLU A 179 9.11 -1.14 22.95
CA GLU A 179 9.44 -1.16 21.53
C GLU A 179 8.20 -1.46 20.67
N PHE A 180 7.30 -2.31 21.17
CA PHE A 180 6.04 -2.56 20.50
C PHE A 180 5.11 -1.35 20.56
N LEU A 181 5.02 -0.69 21.73
CA LEU A 181 4.20 0.52 21.91
C LEU A 181 4.65 1.68 21.00
N GLU A 182 5.95 1.90 20.80
CA GLU A 182 6.42 2.92 19.86
C GLU A 182 6.03 2.58 18.40
N LYS A 183 5.97 1.30 18.00
CA LYS A 183 5.52 0.94 16.65
C LYS A 183 4.04 1.25 16.48
N LEU A 184 3.23 0.99 17.50
CA LEU A 184 1.83 1.37 17.50
C LEU A 184 1.65 2.89 17.49
N ALA A 185 2.49 3.63 18.23
CA ALA A 185 2.47 5.10 18.21
C ALA A 185 2.80 5.64 16.81
N ALA A 186 3.82 5.10 16.12
CA ALA A 186 4.17 5.47 14.74
C ALA A 186 3.05 5.16 13.73
N LEU A 187 2.24 4.13 14.00
CA LEU A 187 1.10 3.75 13.17
C LEU A 187 -0.16 4.55 13.49
N THR A 188 -0.22 5.18 14.66
CA THR A 188 -1.37 5.96 15.09
C THR A 188 -1.35 7.30 14.37
N PRO A 189 -2.36 7.59 13.54
CA PRO A 189 -2.45 8.85 12.82
C PRO A 189 -2.52 10.02 13.79
N ARG A 190 -1.92 11.13 13.36
CA ARG A 190 -1.64 12.31 14.18
C ARG A 190 -2.92 12.85 14.85
N PRO A 191 -2.83 13.39 16.07
CA PRO A 191 -3.89 14.21 16.62
C PRO A 191 -4.28 15.31 15.61
N ARG A 192 -5.58 15.50 15.37
CA ARG A 192 -6.15 16.53 14.48
C ARG A 192 -5.96 16.33 12.97
N ILE A 193 -5.29 15.26 12.53
CA ILE A 193 -5.26 14.86 11.11
C ILE A 193 -6.14 13.61 10.96
N PRO A 194 -7.18 13.64 10.12
CA PRO A 194 -8.00 12.46 9.90
C PRO A 194 -7.12 11.30 9.45
N GLN A 195 -7.35 10.11 10.04
CA GLN A 195 -6.65 8.86 9.71
C GLN A 195 -6.66 8.54 8.21
N ARG A 196 -7.64 9.09 7.50
CA ARG A 196 -7.84 9.02 6.06
C ARG A 196 -8.13 10.43 5.59
N GLN A 197 -7.22 11.01 4.84
CA GLN A 197 -7.66 12.01 3.88
C GLN A 197 -8.32 11.21 2.76
N PRO A 198 -9.63 11.36 2.48
CA PRO A 198 -10.10 11.01 1.15
C PRO A 198 -9.21 11.80 0.19
N SER A 199 -8.64 11.13 -0.80
CA SER A 199 -7.87 11.80 -1.84
C SER A 199 -8.66 13.03 -2.30
N ARG A 200 -7.98 14.15 -2.60
CA ARG A 200 -8.67 15.33 -3.16
C ARG A 200 -9.47 14.99 -4.43
N SER A 201 -9.18 13.87 -5.11
CA SER A 201 -9.94 13.33 -6.24
C SER A 201 -11.25 12.64 -5.86
N LEU A 202 -11.43 12.20 -4.61
CA LEU A 202 -12.72 11.74 -4.07
C LEU A 202 -13.53 12.86 -3.41
N ARG A 203 -12.95 14.07 -3.26
CA ARG A 203 -13.76 15.28 -3.04
C ARG A 203 -14.36 15.64 -4.39
N PRO A 204 -15.70 15.62 -4.55
CA PRO A 204 -16.30 16.29 -5.69
C PRO A 204 -15.84 17.74 -5.65
N LEU A 205 -15.31 18.25 -6.77
CA LEU A 205 -15.15 19.68 -7.01
C LEU A 205 -16.39 20.37 -6.45
N ARG A 206 -16.20 21.22 -5.44
CA ARG A 206 -17.24 21.81 -4.58
C ARG A 206 -18.34 22.59 -5.34
N LYS A 207 -18.22 22.72 -6.68
CA LYS A 207 -19.10 23.46 -7.57
C LYS A 207 -20.14 22.60 -8.32
N SER A 208 -19.99 21.28 -8.42
CA SER A 208 -20.92 20.42 -9.20
C SER A 208 -21.96 19.67 -8.36
N ARG A 209 -22.05 19.96 -7.05
CA ARG A 209 -22.92 19.24 -6.09
C ARG A 209 -24.43 19.38 -6.35
N ALA A 210 -24.86 20.31 -7.21
CA ALA A 210 -26.27 20.54 -7.48
C ALA A 210 -26.83 19.75 -8.68
N ARG A 211 -25.99 19.07 -9.48
CA ARG A 211 -26.43 18.43 -10.75
C ARG A 211 -26.22 16.92 -10.85
N ALA A 212 -25.50 16.29 -9.92
CA ALA A 212 -25.38 14.84 -9.91
C ALA A 212 -26.61 14.22 -9.21
N PRO A 213 -27.40 13.34 -9.87
CA PRO A 213 -28.48 12.65 -9.19
C PRO A 213 -27.91 11.72 -8.10
N PRO A 214 -28.62 11.53 -6.97
CA PRO A 214 -28.20 10.59 -5.95
C PRO A 214 -28.08 9.18 -6.55
N ILE A 215 -27.12 8.41 -6.06
CA ILE A 215 -26.79 7.02 -6.46
C ILE A 215 -27.98 6.04 -6.35
N ALA A 216 -29.13 6.48 -5.82
CA ALA A 216 -30.39 5.74 -5.78
C ALA A 216 -31.16 5.68 -7.12
N ALA A 217 -30.75 6.40 -8.17
CA ALA A 217 -31.49 6.45 -9.45
C ALA A 217 -31.00 5.47 -10.55
N LEU A 218 -29.98 4.64 -10.31
CA LEU A 218 -29.44 3.73 -11.33
C LEU A 218 -30.22 2.41 -11.52
N ASN A 219 -31.36 2.23 -10.85
CA ASN A 219 -32.17 1.00 -10.96
C ASN A 219 -33.25 1.03 -12.05
N ARG A 220 -33.33 2.08 -12.90
CA ARG A 220 -34.38 2.19 -13.94
C ARG A 220 -33.90 2.13 -15.39
N TRP A 221 -32.61 1.93 -15.65
CA TRP A 221 -32.07 1.83 -17.02
C TRP A 221 -31.54 0.42 -17.33
N GLY A 222 -32.25 -0.59 -16.82
CA GLY A 222 -32.09 -1.97 -17.24
C GLY A 222 -32.77 -2.21 -18.58
N SER A 223 -32.15 -1.81 -19.69
CA SER A 223 -32.31 -2.46 -20.98
C SER A 223 -31.41 -1.81 -22.02
N ARG A 224 -30.57 -2.64 -22.68
CA ARG A 224 -29.70 -2.36 -23.84
C ARG A 224 -28.26 -1.94 -23.52
N LEU A 225 -27.46 -2.94 -23.09
CA LEU A 225 -26.05 -3.02 -23.47
C LEU A 225 -25.86 -4.29 -24.33
N PRO A 226 -25.05 -4.24 -25.41
CA PRO A 226 -24.80 -5.38 -26.28
C PRO A 226 -23.96 -6.47 -25.59
N ARG A 227 -24.09 -7.68 -26.15
CA ARG A 227 -23.67 -9.01 -25.63
C ARG A 227 -22.33 -9.07 -24.89
N ARG A 228 -22.38 -9.79 -23.76
CA ARG A 228 -21.27 -10.34 -22.96
C ARG A 228 -20.15 -10.94 -23.83
N LEU A 229 -18.90 -10.58 -23.55
CA LEU A 229 -17.75 -11.44 -23.83
C LEU A 229 -17.83 -12.68 -22.93
N PRO A 230 -17.53 -13.90 -23.43
CA PRO A 230 -17.60 -15.10 -22.60
C PRO A 230 -16.51 -15.07 -21.51
N PRO A 231 -16.77 -15.68 -20.34
CA PRO A 231 -15.77 -15.80 -19.29
C PRO A 231 -14.58 -16.64 -19.79
N ARG A 232 -13.36 -16.15 -19.54
CA ARG A 232 -12.14 -16.95 -19.75
C ARG A 232 -12.16 -18.11 -18.77
N ALA A 233 -11.98 -19.32 -19.30
CA ALA A 233 -11.98 -20.58 -18.58
C ALA A 233 -10.99 -20.59 -17.41
N ASP A 234 -11.43 -21.20 -16.30
CA ASP A 234 -10.61 -21.50 -15.13
C ASP A 234 -9.31 -22.20 -15.53
N ARG A 235 -8.17 -21.62 -15.12
CA ARG A 235 -6.88 -22.31 -15.22
C ARG A 235 -6.82 -23.39 -14.14
N ALA A 236 -6.69 -24.63 -14.59
CA ALA A 236 -6.41 -25.80 -13.76
C ALA A 236 -5.11 -25.61 -12.93
N PRO A 237 -5.01 -26.22 -11.74
CA PRO A 237 -3.84 -26.11 -10.88
C PRO A 237 -2.59 -26.76 -11.53
N PRO A 238 -1.37 -26.28 -11.21
CA PRO A 238 -0.14 -26.83 -11.76
C PRO A 238 0.07 -28.29 -11.30
N ARG A 239 0.44 -29.15 -12.26
CA ARG A 239 0.79 -30.56 -12.03
C ARG A 239 2.08 -30.67 -11.22
N SER A 240 2.09 -31.58 -10.23
CA SER A 240 3.27 -31.93 -9.43
C SER A 240 4.42 -32.44 -10.33
N PRO A 241 5.69 -32.14 -10.00
CA PRO A 241 6.84 -32.64 -10.75
C PRO A 241 7.00 -34.15 -10.58
N ALA A 242 7.26 -34.83 -11.71
CA ALA A 242 7.44 -36.26 -11.82
C ALA A 242 8.69 -36.75 -11.06
N THR A 243 8.53 -37.86 -10.33
CA THR A 243 9.61 -38.63 -9.73
C THR A 243 10.47 -39.25 -10.84
N VAL A 244 11.76 -38.94 -10.85
CA VAL A 244 12.77 -39.64 -11.68
C VAL A 244 13.18 -40.91 -10.94
N PRO A 245 13.18 -42.11 -11.56
CA PRO A 245 13.73 -43.30 -10.92
C PRO A 245 15.25 -43.30 -11.07
N SER A 246 15.96 -43.53 -9.96
CA SER A 246 17.40 -43.79 -9.94
C SER A 246 17.72 -45.19 -10.48
N PRO A 247 18.84 -45.38 -11.22
CA PRO A 247 19.44 -46.70 -11.41
C PRO A 247 20.16 -47.20 -10.14
#